data_AF-A0A9P3UJN0-F1
#
_entry.id   AF-A0A9P3UJN0-F1
#
_cell.length_a   1.000
_cell.length_b   1.000
_cell.length_c   1.000
_cell.angle_alpha   90.00
_cell.angle_beta   90.00
_cell.angle_gamma   90.00
#
_symmetry.space_group_name_H-M   'P 1'
#
loop_
_entity.id
_entity.type
_entity.pdbx_description
1 polymer ?
#
loop_
_entity_poly.entity_id
_entity_poly.type
_entity_poly.pdbx_seq_one_letter_code
_entity_poly.pdbx_strand_id
1 'polypeptide(L)'
;MAAVTPSRLKALTRLRCAIFQTSYNPSSIRTGAKYLRARLRGPSMVQYYPPVINVAALARQYPELELVDEDEEQRLQDIEDRKRRGKGAPKKAKTKADSRRNQRKRVIVSNVLSSVACSFCFLHTSPSPQPTLSAARFALFAILACTNSLFIFTILHMLVYFKVPTLAPETGISVSIAED
;
A
#
# COMPACT_ATOMS: atom_id res chain seq x y z
N MET A 1 2.50 -55.93 42.54
CA MET A 1 2.60 -55.54 41.11
C MET A 1 3.80 -56.26 40.51
N ALA A 2 3.61 -57.15 39.54
CA ALA A 2 4.72 -57.89 38.92
C ALA A 2 5.56 -56.93 38.05
N ALA A 3 6.89 -56.99 38.16
CA ALA A 3 7.79 -56.15 37.39
C ALA A 3 7.85 -56.62 35.92
N VAL A 4 7.51 -55.74 34.98
CA VAL A 4 7.53 -56.03 33.54
C VAL A 4 8.91 -55.70 32.96
N THR A 5 9.46 -56.61 32.15
CA THR A 5 10.77 -56.39 31.54
C THR A 5 10.72 -55.33 30.43
N PRO A 6 11.73 -54.44 30.33
CA PRO A 6 11.75 -53.37 29.33
C PRO A 6 11.85 -53.90 27.89
N SER A 7 12.42 -55.09 27.69
CA SER A 7 12.45 -55.77 26.39
C SER A 7 11.05 -56.13 25.90
N ARG A 8 10.17 -56.61 26.80
CA ARG A 8 8.78 -56.95 26.47
C ARG A 8 7.96 -55.73 26.09
N LEU A 9 8.17 -54.60 26.77
CA LEU A 9 7.55 -53.32 26.42
C LEU A 9 7.99 -52.83 25.03
N LYS A 10 9.29 -52.91 24.72
CA LYS A 10 9.81 -52.56 23.38
C LYS A 10 9.19 -53.42 22.28
N ALA A 11 9.03 -54.73 22.52
CA ALA A 11 8.40 -55.65 21.59
C ALA A 11 6.91 -55.32 21.36
N LEU A 12 6.16 -55.02 22.42
CA LEU A 12 4.77 -54.59 22.32
C LEU A 12 4.64 -53.30 21.49
N THR A 13 5.46 -52.29 21.78
CA THR A 13 5.46 -51.02 21.02
C THR A 13 5.80 -51.25 19.55
N ARG A 14 6.73 -52.16 19.24
CA ARG A 14 7.05 -52.54 17.86
C ARG A 14 5.84 -53.19 17.16
N LEU A 15 5.14 -54.11 17.81
CA LEU A 15 3.93 -54.75 17.28
C LEU A 15 2.81 -53.74 17.05
N ARG A 16 2.58 -52.85 18.02
CA ARG A 16 1.63 -51.73 17.88
C ARG A 16 1.95 -50.88 16.65
N CYS A 17 3.21 -50.49 16.47
CA CYS A 17 3.63 -49.71 15.31
C CYS A 17 3.36 -50.44 13.99
N ALA A 18 3.61 -51.75 13.94
CA ALA A 18 3.34 -52.58 12.77
C ALA A 18 1.84 -52.66 12.44
N ILE A 19 0.98 -52.87 13.45
CA ILE A 19 -0.48 -52.93 13.28
C ILE A 19 -1.04 -51.61 12.74
N PHE A 20 -0.60 -50.49 13.30
CA PHE A 20 -1.11 -49.16 12.93
C PHE A 20 -0.32 -48.47 11.83
N GLN A 21 0.62 -49.16 11.17
CA GLN A 21 1.47 -48.60 10.12
C GLN A 21 2.17 -47.29 10.56
N THR A 22 2.57 -47.20 11.83
CA THR A 22 3.31 -46.05 12.37
C THR A 22 4.80 -46.36 12.45
N SER A 23 5.64 -45.32 12.41
CA SER A 23 7.10 -45.46 12.47
C SER A 23 7.59 -45.82 13.88
N TYR A 24 8.32 -46.93 14.02
CA TYR A 24 8.98 -47.32 15.28
C TYR A 24 10.39 -46.72 15.39
N ASN A 25 10.67 -45.92 16.43
CA ASN A 25 11.98 -45.26 16.64
C ASN A 25 12.48 -45.45 18.10
N PRO A 26 13.17 -46.55 18.42
CA PRO A 26 13.62 -46.86 19.79
C PRO A 26 14.87 -46.10 20.23
N SER A 27 15.64 -45.55 19.29
CA SER A 27 16.89 -44.81 19.52
C SER A 27 16.71 -43.28 19.48
N SER A 28 15.47 -42.81 19.30
CA SER A 28 15.13 -41.38 19.27
C SER A 28 15.91 -40.57 18.23
N ILE A 29 16.28 -41.19 17.10
CA ILE A 29 17.03 -40.53 16.02
C ILE A 29 16.11 -39.55 15.27
N ARG A 30 16.67 -38.43 14.80
CA ARG A 30 15.96 -37.41 14.00
C ARG A 30 15.76 -37.90 12.56
N THR A 31 14.63 -38.55 12.28
CA THR A 31 14.31 -39.12 10.95
C THR A 31 13.62 -38.15 9.97
N GLY A 32 13.27 -36.92 10.40
CA GLY A 32 12.61 -35.93 9.54
C GLY A 32 11.11 -36.16 9.31
N ALA A 33 10.50 -37.20 9.89
CA ALA A 33 9.07 -37.50 9.75
C ALA A 33 8.14 -36.37 10.22
N LYS A 34 8.62 -35.42 11.03
CA LYS A 34 7.91 -34.18 11.40
C LYS A 34 7.48 -33.39 10.18
N TYR A 35 8.37 -33.25 9.20
CA TYR A 35 8.11 -32.45 7.99
C TYR A 35 7.15 -33.16 7.04
N LEU A 36 7.21 -34.49 6.96
CA LEU A 36 6.32 -35.29 6.11
C LEU A 36 4.90 -35.44 6.67
N ARG A 37 4.74 -35.44 8.00
CA ARG A 37 3.43 -35.45 8.65
C ARG A 37 2.71 -34.10 8.57
N ALA A 38 3.45 -33.02 8.32
CA ALA A 38 2.85 -31.71 8.17
C ALA A 38 1.96 -31.69 6.91
N ARG A 39 0.69 -31.34 7.07
CA ARG A 39 -0.23 -31.20 5.93
C ARG A 39 0.24 -30.07 5.02
N LEU A 40 0.26 -30.33 3.71
CA LEU A 40 0.57 -29.33 2.68
C LEU A 40 -0.40 -28.15 2.74
N ARG A 41 0.13 -26.92 2.76
CA ARG A 41 -0.64 -25.67 2.81
C ARG A 41 -0.76 -24.93 1.47
N GLY A 42 0.00 -25.37 0.46
CA GLY A 42 0.03 -24.81 -0.89
C GLY A 42 -1.35 -24.49 -1.49
N PRO A 43 -2.32 -25.43 -1.55
CA PRO A 43 -3.61 -25.14 -2.17
C PRO A 43 -4.38 -24.01 -1.47
N SER A 44 -4.32 -23.95 -0.14
CA SER A 44 -4.94 -22.86 0.63
C SER A 44 -4.25 -21.52 0.40
N MET A 45 -2.92 -21.52 0.17
CA MET A 45 -2.18 -20.30 -0.13
C MET A 45 -2.46 -19.77 -1.54
N VAL A 46 -2.66 -20.64 -2.52
CA VAL A 46 -3.01 -20.25 -3.90
C VAL A 46 -4.36 -19.55 -3.95
N GLN A 47 -5.32 -20.00 -3.13
CA GLN A 47 -6.67 -19.46 -3.06
C GLN A 47 -6.79 -18.17 -2.22
N TYR A 48 -5.67 -17.52 -1.88
CA TYR A 48 -5.69 -16.34 -1.02
C TYR A 48 -6.46 -15.16 -1.64
N TYR A 49 -6.29 -14.92 -2.93
CA TYR A 49 -7.11 -13.97 -3.67
C TYR A 49 -8.23 -14.72 -4.41
N PRO A 50 -9.49 -14.33 -4.23
CA PRO A 50 -10.58 -14.92 -5.00
C PRO A 50 -10.41 -14.60 -6.49
N PRO A 51 -10.91 -15.45 -7.39
CA PRO A 51 -10.89 -15.16 -8.81
C PRO A 51 -11.70 -13.88 -9.08
N VAL A 52 -11.07 -12.90 -9.73
CA VAL A 52 -11.72 -11.63 -10.10
C VAL A 52 -12.40 -11.79 -11.46
N ILE A 53 -13.65 -11.37 -11.55
CA ILE A 53 -14.39 -11.31 -12.82
C ILE A 53 -13.91 -10.11 -13.64
N ASN A 54 -13.51 -10.33 -14.89
CA ASN A 54 -13.11 -9.26 -15.79
C ASN A 54 -14.29 -8.88 -16.69
N VAL A 55 -14.81 -7.65 -16.55
CA VAL A 55 -15.94 -7.14 -17.34
C VAL A 55 -15.64 -7.23 -18.85
N ALA A 56 -14.42 -6.88 -19.26
CA ALA A 56 -13.97 -6.99 -20.64
C ALA A 56 -13.95 -8.44 -21.19
N ALA A 57 -13.73 -9.44 -20.33
CA ALA A 57 -13.81 -10.83 -20.76
C ALA A 57 -15.27 -11.29 -20.92
N LEU A 58 -16.16 -10.81 -20.04
CA LEU A 58 -17.59 -11.07 -20.08
C LEU A 58 -18.23 -10.44 -21.34
N ALA A 59 -17.89 -9.19 -21.65
CA ALA A 59 -18.34 -8.50 -22.86
C ALA A 59 -17.95 -9.22 -24.16
N ARG A 60 -16.80 -9.92 -24.18
CA ARG A 60 -16.38 -10.73 -25.34
C ARG A 60 -17.16 -12.05 -25.46
N GLN A 61 -17.60 -12.61 -24.34
CA GLN A 61 -18.36 -13.85 -24.33
C GLN A 61 -19.82 -13.64 -24.75
N TYR A 62 -20.39 -12.48 -24.39
CA TYR A 62 -21.78 -12.13 -24.64
C TYR A 62 -21.88 -10.76 -25.33
N PRO A 63 -21.59 -10.68 -26.64
CA PRO A 63 -21.64 -9.42 -27.38
C PRO A 63 -23.06 -8.82 -27.46
N GLU A 64 -24.10 -9.63 -27.28
CA GLU A 64 -25.51 -9.20 -27.32
C GLU A 64 -25.93 -8.30 -26.15
N LEU A 65 -25.20 -8.36 -25.03
CA LEU A 65 -25.52 -7.60 -23.82
C LEU A 65 -24.94 -6.18 -23.84
N GLU A 66 -24.15 -5.82 -24.86
CA GLU A 66 -23.49 -4.51 -25.01
C GLU A 66 -22.92 -3.97 -23.68
N LEU A 67 -22.21 -4.84 -22.94
CA LEU A 67 -21.68 -4.51 -21.62
C LEU A 67 -20.56 -3.47 -21.72
N VAL A 68 -20.70 -2.40 -20.95
CA VAL A 68 -19.76 -1.29 -20.87
C VAL A 68 -19.18 -1.21 -19.45
N ASP A 69 -17.88 -0.95 -19.33
CA ASP A 69 -17.18 -0.76 -18.07
C ASP A 69 -17.12 0.74 -17.73
N GLU A 70 -18.03 1.20 -16.85
CA GLU A 70 -18.21 2.61 -16.50
C GLU A 70 -16.93 3.25 -15.94
N ASP A 71 -16.17 2.51 -15.13
CA ASP A 71 -14.91 2.98 -14.55
C ASP A 71 -13.85 3.23 -15.64
N GLU A 72 -13.82 2.36 -16.65
CA GLU A 72 -12.91 2.52 -17.78
C GLU A 72 -13.32 3.68 -18.69
N GLU A 73 -14.62 3.88 -18.94
CA GLU A 73 -15.12 5.04 -19.69
C GLU A 73 -14.77 6.36 -19.00
N GLN A 74 -14.99 6.43 -17.68
CA GLN A 74 -14.63 7.60 -16.89
C GLN A 74 -13.12 7.87 -16.97
N ARG A 75 -12.29 6.81 -16.88
CA ARG A 75 -10.83 6.93 -17.02
C ARG A 75 -10.44 7.49 -18.39
N LEU A 76 -11.12 7.10 -19.46
CA LEU A 76 -10.87 7.61 -20.81
C LEU A 76 -11.28 9.09 -20.94
N GLN A 77 -12.43 9.48 -20.42
CA GLN A 77 -12.88 10.88 -20.38
C GLN A 77 -11.87 11.76 -19.61
N ASP A 78 -11.42 11.31 -18.44
CA ASP A 78 -10.41 12.02 -17.64
C ASP A 78 -9.06 12.17 -18.38
N ILE A 79 -8.70 11.19 -19.22
CA ILE A 79 -7.52 11.27 -20.08
C ILE A 79 -7.72 12.33 -21.17
N GLU A 80 -8.87 12.37 -21.81
CA GLU A 80 -9.20 13.36 -22.84
C GLU A 80 -9.20 14.78 -22.27
N ASP A 81 -9.83 15.00 -21.13
CA ASP A 81 -9.87 16.30 -20.47
C ASP A 81 -8.49 16.78 -20.04
N ARG A 82 -7.64 15.86 -19.54
CA ARG A 82 -6.23 16.18 -19.26
C ARG A 82 -5.47 16.56 -20.52
N LYS A 83 -5.70 15.89 -21.64
CA LYS A 83 -5.08 16.24 -22.93
C LYS A 83 -5.56 17.61 -23.42
N ARG A 84 -6.86 17.90 -23.35
CA ARG A 84 -7.45 19.21 -23.72
C ARG A 84 -6.82 20.36 -22.94
N ARG A 85 -6.56 20.16 -21.64
CA ARG A 85 -5.91 21.15 -20.76
C ARG A 85 -4.38 21.24 -20.93
N GLY A 86 -3.78 20.46 -21.82
CA GLY A 86 -2.32 20.35 -21.94
C GLY A 86 -1.62 19.70 -20.74
N LYS A 87 -2.40 19.09 -19.83
CA LYS A 87 -1.94 18.37 -18.63
C LYS A 87 -1.82 16.85 -18.87
N GLY A 88 -1.83 16.43 -20.13
CA GLY A 88 -1.64 15.04 -20.53
C GLY A 88 -0.24 14.54 -20.14
N ALA A 89 -0.14 13.24 -19.84
CA ALA A 89 1.15 12.62 -19.58
C ALA A 89 2.09 12.81 -20.79
N PRO A 90 3.36 13.22 -20.58
CA PRO A 90 4.30 13.36 -21.68
C PRO A 90 4.60 11.98 -22.29
N LYS A 91 4.90 11.96 -23.60
CA LYS A 91 5.23 10.74 -24.34
C LYS A 91 6.30 9.93 -23.62
N LYS A 92 6.05 8.65 -23.33
CA LYS A 92 7.04 7.76 -22.70
C LYS A 92 8.32 7.73 -23.55
N ALA A 93 9.47 7.99 -22.91
CA ALA A 93 10.77 7.94 -23.58
C ALA A 93 11.16 6.49 -23.88
N LYS A 94 11.53 6.20 -25.13
CA LYS A 94 12.06 4.89 -25.54
C LYS A 94 13.59 4.83 -25.41
N THR A 95 14.26 5.97 -25.52
CA THR A 95 15.73 6.09 -25.41
C THR A 95 16.16 6.96 -24.23
N LYS A 96 17.41 6.83 -23.78
CA LYS A 96 18.00 7.68 -22.72
C LYS A 96 18.03 9.16 -23.13
N ALA A 97 18.23 9.46 -24.41
CA ALA A 97 18.20 10.82 -24.93
C ALA A 97 16.81 11.45 -24.81
N ASP A 98 15.76 10.71 -25.16
CA ASP A 98 14.36 11.16 -25.01
C ASP A 98 13.96 11.37 -23.55
N SER A 99 14.51 10.54 -22.64
CA SER A 99 14.27 10.68 -21.20
C SER A 99 14.77 12.03 -20.68
N ARG A 100 16.01 12.41 -21.03
CA ARG A 100 16.60 13.71 -20.68
C ARG A 100 15.78 14.87 -21.24
N ARG A 101 15.29 14.75 -22.49
CA ARG A 101 14.42 15.77 -23.12
C ARG A 101 13.09 15.93 -22.38
N ASN A 102 12.45 14.82 -21.98
CA ASN A 102 11.20 14.85 -21.24
C ASN A 102 11.35 15.40 -19.82
N GLN A 103 12.46 15.07 -19.14
CA GLN A 103 12.76 15.62 -17.82
C GLN A 103 12.91 17.15 -17.87
N ARG A 104 13.65 17.66 -18.87
CA ARG A 104 13.77 19.11 -19.11
C ARG A 104 12.40 19.76 -19.36
N LYS A 105 11.55 19.14 -20.19
CA LYS A 105 10.19 19.66 -20.44
C LYS A 105 9.33 19.73 -19.18
N ARG A 106 9.39 18.72 -18.29
CA ARG A 106 8.65 18.75 -17.02
C ARG A 106 9.08 19.91 -16.12
N VAL A 107 10.39 20.14 -15.98
CA VAL A 107 10.95 21.21 -15.15
C VAL A 107 10.57 22.60 -15.69
N ILE A 108 10.57 22.77 -17.02
CA ILE A 108 10.18 24.04 -17.64
C ILE A 108 8.69 24.33 -17.38
N VAL A 109 7.81 23.35 -17.60
CA VAL A 109 6.36 23.53 -17.42
C VAL A 109 6.00 23.82 -15.95
N SER A 110 6.70 23.21 -14.98
CA SER A 110 6.46 23.49 -13.55
C SER A 110 6.87 24.91 -13.15
N ASN A 111 7.98 25.42 -13.69
CA ASN A 111 8.48 26.75 -13.33
C ASN A 111 7.65 27.87 -13.96
N VAL A 112 7.17 27.68 -15.19
CA VAL A 112 6.30 28.66 -15.88
C VAL A 112 4.93 28.77 -15.20
N LEU A 113 4.33 27.65 -14.77
CA LEU A 113 3.05 27.69 -14.04
C LEU A 113 3.17 28.40 -12.68
N SER A 114 4.29 28.24 -11.98
CA SER A 114 4.54 28.93 -10.70
C SER A 114 4.65 30.46 -10.88
N SER A 115 5.28 30.90 -11.97
CA SER A 115 5.45 32.34 -12.26
C SER A 115 4.16 33.03 -12.72
N VAL A 116 3.31 32.35 -13.50
CA VAL A 116 2.08 32.96 -14.05
C VAL A 116 0.96 33.01 -13.00
N ALA A 117 0.90 32.04 -12.08
CA ALA A 117 -0.04 32.08 -10.96
C ALA A 117 0.24 33.25 -10.00
N CYS A 118 1.49 33.68 -9.89
CA CYS A 118 1.89 34.81 -9.04
C CYS A 118 1.53 36.18 -9.65
N SER A 119 1.54 36.31 -10.99
CA SER A 119 1.19 37.57 -11.67
C SER A 119 -0.31 37.80 -11.87
N PHE A 120 -1.14 36.74 -11.93
CA PHE A 120 -2.58 36.90 -12.20
C PHE A 120 -3.40 37.26 -10.95
N CYS A 121 -2.88 37.01 -9.74
CA CYS A 121 -3.53 37.46 -8.50
C CYS A 121 -3.36 38.97 -8.23
N PHE A 122 -2.56 39.70 -9.02
CA PHE A 122 -2.26 41.11 -8.76
C PHE A 122 -3.02 42.11 -9.66
N LEU A 123 -3.69 41.67 -10.73
CA LEU A 123 -4.21 42.60 -11.77
C LEU A 123 -5.72 42.54 -12.06
N HIS A 124 -6.53 41.84 -11.26
CA HIS A 124 -7.99 41.87 -11.38
C HIS A 124 -8.69 42.22 -10.07
N THR A 125 -8.51 43.48 -9.66
CA THR A 125 -9.43 44.16 -8.74
C THR A 125 -9.76 45.53 -9.34
N SER A 126 -10.69 45.56 -10.31
CA SER A 126 -11.31 46.80 -10.75
C SER A 126 -12.48 47.15 -9.81
N PRO A 127 -12.57 48.41 -9.31
CA PRO A 127 -13.58 48.83 -8.36
C PRO A 127 -14.82 49.34 -9.10
N SER A 128 -16.02 48.91 -8.67
CA SER A 128 -17.25 49.66 -8.95
C SER A 128 -18.27 49.47 -7.81
N PRO A 129 -19.19 50.44 -7.62
CA PRO A 129 -19.71 50.79 -6.29
C PRO A 129 -21.10 50.20 -6.03
N GLN A 130 -21.32 49.65 -4.83
CA GLN A 130 -22.34 50.08 -3.85
C GLN A 130 -22.18 49.27 -2.55
N PRO A 131 -22.38 49.87 -1.36
CA PRO A 131 -22.14 49.20 -0.09
C PRO A 131 -23.36 48.37 0.33
N THR A 132 -23.21 47.04 0.37
CA THR A 132 -24.06 46.18 1.20
C THR A 132 -23.19 45.33 2.11
N LEU A 133 -23.69 45.07 3.31
CA LEU A 133 -22.99 44.62 4.53
C LEU A 133 -22.18 43.29 4.46
N SER A 134 -21.96 42.70 3.28
CA SER A 134 -21.25 41.43 3.12
C SER A 134 -19.76 41.56 2.80
N ALA A 135 -19.30 42.71 2.31
CA ALA A 135 -17.91 42.90 1.84
C ALA A 135 -16.86 42.87 2.96
N ALA A 136 -17.20 43.32 4.18
CA ALA A 136 -16.30 43.29 5.33
C ALA A 136 -15.97 41.86 5.80
N ARG A 137 -16.87 40.89 5.54
CA ARG A 137 -16.67 39.48 5.94
C ARG A 137 -15.70 38.75 5.01
N PHE A 138 -15.66 39.10 3.72
CA PHE A 138 -14.72 38.51 2.76
C PHE A 138 -13.30 39.06 2.91
N ALA A 139 -13.14 40.36 3.17
CA ALA A 139 -11.82 40.95 3.41
C ALA A 139 -11.17 40.41 4.70
N LEU A 140 -11.96 40.22 5.77
CA LEU A 140 -11.48 39.59 7.01
C LEU A 140 -11.11 38.11 6.81
N PHE A 141 -11.84 37.36 5.96
CA PHE A 141 -11.50 35.95 5.68
C PHE A 141 -10.19 35.79 4.89
N ALA A 142 -9.93 36.69 3.94
CA ALA A 142 -8.69 36.67 3.15
C ALA A 142 -7.45 37.04 4.00
N ILE A 143 -7.59 38.01 4.92
CA ILE A 143 -6.50 38.39 5.84
C ILE A 143 -6.27 37.30 6.91
N LEU A 144 -7.35 36.66 7.41
CA LEU A 144 -7.25 35.55 8.37
C LEU A 144 -6.64 34.27 7.74
N ALA A 145 -6.88 34.02 6.46
CA ALA A 145 -6.25 32.90 5.74
C ALA A 145 -4.75 33.16 5.48
N CYS A 146 -4.36 34.41 5.21
CA CYS A 146 -2.96 34.78 5.02
C CYS A 146 -2.13 34.66 6.31
N THR A 147 -2.66 35.05 7.47
CA THR A 147 -1.94 34.92 8.75
C THR A 147 -1.93 33.48 9.27
N ASN A 148 -2.98 32.67 9.02
CA ASN A 148 -2.99 31.25 9.42
C ASN A 148 -1.94 30.41 8.69
N SER A 149 -1.64 30.72 7.42
CA SER A 149 -0.63 29.95 6.67
C SER A 149 0.80 30.13 7.19
N LEU A 150 1.14 31.34 7.65
CA LEU A 150 2.44 31.64 8.26
C LEU A 150 2.53 31.10 9.70
N PHE A 151 1.41 31.06 10.44
CA PHE A 151 1.35 30.51 11.80
C PHE A 151 1.43 28.98 11.84
N ILE A 152 0.86 28.29 10.85
CA ILE A 152 1.00 26.83 10.73
C ILE A 152 2.44 26.46 10.33
N PHE A 153 3.09 27.24 9.46
CA PHE A 153 4.48 27.00 9.08
C PHE A 153 5.46 27.19 10.25
N THR A 154 5.24 28.16 11.14
CA THR A 154 6.07 28.35 12.34
C THR A 154 5.84 27.27 13.40
N ILE A 155 4.60 26.81 13.59
CA ILE A 155 4.29 25.69 14.50
C ILE A 155 4.88 24.38 13.98
N LEU A 156 4.80 24.10 12.67
CA LEU A 156 5.39 22.90 12.08
C LEU A 156 6.93 22.95 12.15
N HIS A 157 7.53 24.12 11.95
CA HIS A 157 8.98 24.29 12.07
C HIS A 157 9.46 24.12 13.53
N MET A 158 8.68 24.55 14.53
CA MET A 158 8.97 24.28 15.94
C MET A 158 8.80 22.80 16.33
N LEU A 159 7.85 22.08 15.74
CA LEU A 159 7.67 20.64 15.97
C LEU A 159 8.77 19.77 15.32
N VAL A 160 9.39 20.24 14.23
CA VAL A 160 10.51 19.53 13.59
C VAL A 160 11.83 19.71 14.37
N TYR A 161 11.98 20.80 15.12
CA TYR A 161 13.17 21.04 15.96
C TYR A 161 13.11 20.36 17.34
N PHE A 162 11.96 19.84 17.78
CA PHE A 162 11.85 19.02 19.00
C PHE A 162 12.18 17.55 18.71
N LYS A 163 13.43 17.31 18.27
CA LYS A 163 14.03 15.99 18.11
C LYS A 163 14.36 15.44 19.50
N VAL A 164 13.42 14.70 20.09
CA VAL A 164 13.64 13.92 21.33
C VAL A 164 14.75 12.89 21.09
N PRO A 165 15.72 12.76 22.02
CA PRO A 165 16.89 11.89 21.86
C PRO A 165 16.51 10.40 21.89
N THR A 166 17.22 9.65 21.07
CA THR A 166 17.17 8.19 20.92
C THR A 166 17.52 7.47 22.22
N LEU A 167 16.57 6.70 22.77
CA LEU A 167 16.86 5.65 23.75
C LEU A 167 16.83 4.28 23.04
N ALA A 168 17.97 3.61 23.09
CA ALA A 168 18.18 2.24 22.63
C ALA A 168 17.42 1.24 23.53
N PRO A 169 16.90 0.13 22.97
CA PRO A 169 16.53 -1.02 23.78
C PRO A 169 17.68 -2.03 23.86
N GLU A 170 18.26 -2.08 25.05
CA GLU A 170 18.99 -3.23 25.60
C GLU A 170 18.04 -4.41 25.87
N THR A 171 18.66 -5.58 26.01
CA THR A 171 18.16 -6.83 26.62
C THR A 171 17.34 -7.79 25.75
N GLY A 172 18.00 -8.90 25.43
CA GLY A 172 17.36 -10.15 25.04
C GLY A 172 16.60 -10.77 26.21
N ILE A 173 15.48 -11.40 25.88
CA ILE A 173 14.70 -12.23 26.79
C ILE A 173 14.60 -13.61 26.15
N SER A 174 15.34 -14.54 26.75
CA SER A 174 15.16 -15.97 26.62
C SER A 174 13.81 -16.37 27.22
N VAL A 175 12.89 -16.89 26.41
CA VAL A 175 11.67 -17.52 26.91
C VAL A 175 11.89 -19.02 26.98
N SER A 176 12.18 -19.47 28.20
CA SER A 176 12.02 -20.84 28.68
C SER A 176 10.52 -21.15 28.70
N ILE A 177 10.07 -22.16 27.95
CA ILE A 177 8.76 -22.77 28.14
C ILE A 177 9.01 -24.12 28.83
N ALA A 178 8.68 -24.14 30.12
CA ALA A 178 8.51 -25.33 30.93
C ALA A 178 7.03 -25.78 30.85
N GLU A 179 6.86 -27.09 30.82
CA GLU A 179 5.75 -27.88 31.38
C GLU A 179 4.32 -27.60 30.89
N ASP A 180 3.83 -28.50 30.03
CA ASP A 180 2.72 -29.43 30.31
C ASP A 180 2.82 -30.66 29.36
#